data_AF-A0A2U3PUC5-F1
#
_entry.id   AF-A0A2U3PUC5-F1
#
_cell.length_a   1.000
_cell.length_b   1.000
_cell.length_c   1.000
_cell.angle_alpha   90.00
_cell.angle_beta   90.00
_cell.angle_gamma   90.00
#
_symmetry.space_group_name_H-M   'P 1'
#
loop_
_entity.id
_entity.type
_entity.pdbx_description
1 polymer ?
#
loop_
_entity_poly.entity_id
_entity_poly.type
_entity_poly.pdbx_seq_one_letter_code
_entity_poly.pdbx_strand_id
1 'polypeptide(L)'
;MNVLSEQILSELRVLLSEVSDGGSVGPSVYDTARALRFHGNVTGRQDAYAWLIAQQQADGGWGSADFPLFRHASTWAALLALQRADPLPGAADAVQAATRFLQRQPDPYAHAVPEDAPIGAELILPQLCGEAASLLGTVAFPRHPALLPLRQACLDKLAAAAMLPSGHPLLHSWEAWGTSPTTACPDDDGSIGISPAATAAWLAHAMTRGSTPQAGRADAYLRMASRVTRSGVEGVVPNVWPINVFEPCWSLYTLHLAGLFAHPGLAEPVRVIVAQLDARLSVRGLGPALHFAADADDTAIALCVLHIAGRDAAVDALRHFETGELFVTFPGERNASLSTNIHALHALRLLGKPAAGTSAYVEASRNPHGLWDNEKWHVSWLYPTAHAVAALAQGKPEWRDERALAALLRAQRGDGGWGAGRASTFEETAYALFALRVMDEREKTPGRRRIAQVVARALEWMLARHAAHALPKTPLWIGKELYCPTRVVRVAELAGLWLALRWGGPS
;
A
#
# COMPACT_ATOMS: atom_id res chain seq x y z
N MET A 1 11.57 -18.38 -25.23
CA MET A 1 11.31 -18.72 -23.81
C MET A 1 12.55 -18.54 -22.94
N ASN A 2 13.71 -19.15 -23.25
CA ASN A 2 14.89 -19.06 -22.37
C ASN A 2 15.44 -17.62 -22.19
N VAL A 3 15.50 -16.82 -23.26
CA VAL A 3 15.95 -15.42 -23.20
C VAL A 3 15.08 -14.55 -22.29
N LEU A 4 13.75 -14.67 -22.38
CA LEU A 4 12.83 -13.90 -21.53
C LEU A 4 12.93 -14.33 -20.06
N SER A 5 13.08 -15.63 -19.80
CA SER A 5 13.37 -16.12 -18.45
C SER A 5 14.64 -15.48 -17.87
N GLU A 6 15.73 -15.44 -18.64
CA GLU A 6 16.98 -14.81 -18.20
C GLU A 6 16.81 -13.30 -17.96
N GLN A 7 16.06 -12.61 -18.83
CA GLN A 7 15.74 -11.19 -18.66
C GLN A 7 14.95 -10.92 -17.36
N ILE A 8 13.92 -11.73 -17.08
CA ILE A 8 13.13 -11.63 -15.84
C ILE A 8 14.04 -11.82 -14.62
N LEU A 9 14.89 -12.85 -14.62
CA LEU A 9 15.81 -13.09 -13.50
C LEU A 9 16.83 -11.97 -13.34
N SER A 10 17.33 -11.41 -14.45
CA SER A 10 18.25 -10.28 -14.42
C SER A 10 17.57 -9.04 -13.82
N GLU A 11 16.34 -8.74 -14.23
CA GLU A 11 15.59 -7.60 -13.70
C GLU A 11 15.24 -7.80 -12.23
N LEU A 12 14.78 -8.98 -11.82
CA LEU A 12 14.55 -9.32 -10.41
C LEU A 12 15.81 -9.14 -9.57
N ARG A 13 16.98 -9.57 -10.07
CA ARG A 13 18.25 -9.40 -9.36
C ARG A 13 18.58 -7.90 -9.15
N VAL A 14 18.38 -7.07 -10.17
CA VAL A 14 18.59 -5.62 -10.07
C VAL A 14 17.64 -5.02 -9.03
N LEU A 15 16.34 -5.29 -9.13
CA LEU A 15 15.35 -4.78 -8.18
C LEU A 15 15.69 -5.14 -6.73
N LEU A 16 16.06 -6.40 -6.47
CA LEU A 16 16.41 -6.85 -5.13
C LEU A 16 17.74 -6.26 -4.64
N SER A 17 18.67 -5.92 -5.53
CA SER A 17 19.93 -5.27 -5.13
C SER A 17 19.77 -3.80 -4.71
N GLU A 18 18.64 -3.18 -5.06
CA GLU A 18 18.37 -1.75 -4.78
C GLU A 18 17.51 -1.51 -3.52
N VAL A 19 17.05 -2.55 -2.82
CA VAL A 19 16.10 -2.43 -1.68
C VAL A 19 16.62 -1.65 -0.46
N SER A 20 17.90 -1.28 -0.45
CA SER A 20 18.52 -0.49 0.63
C SER A 20 18.36 1.02 0.47
N ASP A 21 17.70 1.51 -0.58
CA ASP A 21 17.56 2.94 -0.90
C ASP A 21 16.40 3.66 -0.17
N GLY A 22 15.75 3.00 0.79
CA GLY A 22 14.56 3.52 1.47
C GLY A 22 13.24 3.03 0.87
N GLY A 23 13.28 2.43 -0.32
CA GLY A 23 12.12 1.90 -1.04
C GLY A 23 11.61 2.84 -2.13
N SER A 24 10.94 2.25 -3.12
CA SER A 24 10.48 2.92 -4.34
C SER A 24 8.95 3.00 -4.37
N VAL A 25 8.41 4.20 -4.19
CA VAL A 25 6.97 4.47 -4.11
C VAL A 25 6.57 5.49 -5.16
N GLY A 26 5.45 5.23 -5.86
CA GLY A 26 4.92 6.12 -6.88
C GLY A 26 4.48 7.49 -6.31
N PRO A 27 4.33 8.50 -7.18
CA PRO A 27 3.92 9.83 -6.76
C PRO A 27 2.49 9.84 -6.19
N SER A 28 2.26 10.68 -5.19
CA SER A 28 0.97 10.87 -4.53
C SER A 28 0.40 12.25 -4.85
N VAL A 29 -0.88 12.30 -5.25
CA VAL A 29 -1.60 13.57 -5.44
C VAL A 29 -1.86 14.25 -4.10
N TYR A 30 -2.40 13.52 -3.13
CA TYR A 30 -2.73 14.06 -1.81
C TYR A 30 -1.49 14.66 -1.14
N ASP A 31 -0.41 13.89 -0.99
CA ASP A 31 0.77 14.36 -0.27
C ASP A 31 1.51 15.47 -1.02
N THR A 32 1.57 15.41 -2.35
CA THR A 32 2.13 16.50 -3.17
C THR A 32 1.32 17.79 -2.99
N ALA A 33 -0.01 17.71 -3.06
CA ALA A 33 -0.87 18.89 -2.88
C ALA A 33 -0.72 19.51 -1.49
N ARG A 34 -0.65 18.68 -0.42
CA ARG A 34 -0.37 19.18 0.94
C ARG A 34 1.02 19.80 1.04
N ALA A 35 2.06 19.16 0.51
CA ALA A 35 3.41 19.70 0.52
C ALA A 35 3.50 21.06 -0.18
N LEU A 36 2.88 21.20 -1.36
CA LEU A 36 2.77 22.48 -2.08
C LEU A 36 2.04 23.55 -1.26
N ARG A 37 0.91 23.16 -0.64
CA ARG A 37 0.11 24.04 0.22
C ARG A 37 0.94 24.60 1.38
N PHE A 38 1.78 23.79 2.01
CA PHE A 38 2.60 24.19 3.17
C PHE A 38 3.90 24.91 2.80
N HIS A 39 4.48 24.64 1.62
CA HIS A 39 5.69 25.31 1.15
C HIS A 39 5.48 26.81 0.90
N GLY A 40 4.30 27.21 0.42
CA GLY A 40 3.88 28.60 0.27
C GLY A 40 4.53 29.40 -0.86
N ASN A 41 5.69 28.97 -1.39
CA ASN A 41 6.33 29.58 -2.56
C ASN A 41 5.87 28.88 -3.85
N VAL A 42 4.90 29.50 -4.55
CA VAL A 42 4.33 29.01 -5.82
C VAL A 42 5.32 29.12 -6.97
N THR A 43 6.08 30.21 -7.08
CA THR A 43 7.03 30.43 -8.18
C THR A 43 8.19 29.43 -8.14
N GLY A 44 8.61 29.01 -6.94
CA GLY A 44 9.65 27.98 -6.77
C GLY A 44 9.18 26.54 -7.02
N ARG A 45 7.90 26.29 -7.31
CA ARG A 45 7.31 24.94 -7.45
C ARG A 45 6.37 24.79 -8.65
N GLN A 46 6.54 25.60 -9.69
CA GLN A 46 5.63 25.63 -10.85
C GLN A 46 5.47 24.26 -11.51
N ASP A 47 6.54 23.49 -11.67
CA ASP A 47 6.49 22.17 -12.31
C ASP A 47 5.66 21.15 -11.50
N ALA A 48 5.73 21.21 -10.17
CA ALA A 48 4.93 20.35 -9.31
C ALA A 48 3.43 20.73 -9.34
N TYR A 49 3.12 22.03 -9.46
CA TYR A 49 1.75 22.48 -9.72
C TYR A 49 1.24 22.05 -11.10
N ALA A 50 2.08 22.16 -12.14
CA ALA A 50 1.74 21.67 -13.47
C ALA A 50 1.51 20.16 -13.49
N TRP A 51 2.36 19.40 -12.77
CA TRP A 51 2.16 17.97 -12.56
C TRP A 51 0.81 17.67 -11.89
N LEU A 52 0.47 18.42 -10.84
CA LEU A 52 -0.80 18.27 -10.11
C LEU A 52 -2.01 18.54 -11.01
N ILE A 53 -1.98 19.59 -11.83
CA ILE A 53 -3.02 19.89 -12.83
C ILE A 53 -3.14 18.75 -13.84
N ALA A 54 -2.00 18.22 -14.34
CA ALA A 54 -1.98 17.13 -15.30
C ALA A 54 -2.53 15.80 -14.74
N GLN A 55 -2.60 15.63 -13.42
CA GLN A 55 -3.20 14.44 -12.80
C GLN A 55 -4.74 14.50 -12.72
N GLN A 56 -5.35 15.65 -13.02
CA GLN A 56 -6.80 15.80 -12.95
C GLN A 56 -7.49 14.90 -13.98
N GLN A 57 -8.51 14.16 -13.54
CA GLN A 57 -9.31 13.31 -14.41
C GLN A 57 -10.34 14.14 -15.19
N ALA A 58 -10.87 13.57 -16.27
CA ALA A 58 -11.81 14.25 -17.16
C ALA A 58 -13.11 14.72 -16.47
N ASP A 59 -13.50 14.08 -15.35
CA ASP A 59 -14.66 14.46 -14.56
C ASP A 59 -14.37 15.56 -13.51
N GLY A 60 -13.12 16.03 -13.44
CA GLY A 60 -12.65 17.11 -12.56
C GLY A 60 -12.08 16.64 -11.22
N GLY A 61 -12.18 15.36 -10.86
CA GLY A 61 -11.59 14.81 -9.64
C GLY A 61 -10.16 14.32 -9.83
N TRP A 62 -9.49 13.95 -8.73
CA TRP A 62 -8.20 13.26 -8.75
C TRP A 62 -8.34 11.81 -8.27
N GLY A 63 -7.33 10.98 -8.54
CA GLY A 63 -7.34 9.56 -8.21
C GLY A 63 -8.12 8.69 -9.20
N SER A 64 -8.09 7.37 -8.98
CA SER A 64 -8.69 6.38 -9.89
C SER A 64 -10.22 6.41 -9.86
N ALA A 65 -10.85 6.55 -11.04
CA ALA A 65 -12.30 6.46 -11.18
C ALA A 65 -12.86 5.06 -10.90
N ASP A 66 -12.03 4.02 -10.91
CA ASP A 66 -12.42 2.66 -10.58
C ASP A 66 -12.66 2.48 -9.07
N PHE A 67 -12.09 3.36 -8.25
CA PHE A 67 -12.19 3.29 -6.78
C PHE A 67 -12.60 4.66 -6.21
N PRO A 68 -13.88 5.07 -6.36
CA PRO A 68 -14.35 6.42 -6.01
C PRO A 68 -14.11 6.84 -4.55
N LEU A 69 -14.12 5.87 -3.61
CA LEU A 69 -13.90 6.10 -2.18
C LEU A 69 -12.60 6.87 -1.90
N PHE A 70 -11.56 6.62 -2.67
CA PHE A 70 -10.20 7.15 -2.46
C PHE A 70 -9.95 8.49 -3.16
N ARG A 71 -10.96 9.07 -3.82
CA ARG A 71 -10.79 10.30 -4.63
C ARG A 71 -11.02 11.59 -3.85
N HIS A 72 -11.72 11.52 -2.71
CA HIS A 72 -12.13 12.70 -1.96
C HIS A 72 -10.95 13.45 -1.34
N ALA A 73 -10.03 12.75 -0.67
CA ALA A 73 -8.88 13.38 -0.01
C ALA A 73 -7.97 14.09 -1.03
N SER A 74 -7.60 13.40 -2.11
CA SER A 74 -6.77 13.94 -3.18
C SER A 74 -7.42 15.14 -3.87
N THR A 75 -8.73 15.07 -4.15
CA THR A 75 -9.44 16.17 -4.82
C THR A 75 -9.54 17.41 -3.94
N TRP A 76 -9.87 17.23 -2.65
CA TRP A 76 -9.89 18.36 -1.70
C TRP A 76 -8.51 18.99 -1.53
N ALA A 77 -7.47 18.17 -1.34
CA ALA A 77 -6.11 18.67 -1.19
C ALA A 77 -5.63 19.42 -2.44
N ALA A 78 -5.88 18.86 -3.63
CA ALA A 78 -5.53 19.48 -4.91
C ALA A 78 -6.25 20.83 -5.11
N LEU A 79 -7.55 20.89 -4.85
CA LEU A 79 -8.34 22.13 -4.92
C LEU A 79 -7.72 23.21 -4.02
N LEU A 80 -7.44 22.89 -2.76
CA LEU A 80 -6.87 23.83 -1.79
C LEU A 80 -5.46 24.30 -2.16
N ALA A 81 -4.64 23.42 -2.76
CA ALA A 81 -3.32 23.78 -3.25
C ALA A 81 -3.42 24.74 -4.45
N LEU A 82 -4.27 24.41 -5.43
CA LEU A 82 -4.41 25.16 -6.69
C LEU A 82 -5.06 26.53 -6.51
N GLN A 83 -5.93 26.71 -5.50
CA GLN A 83 -6.48 28.04 -5.18
C GLN A 83 -5.41 29.09 -4.83
N ARG A 84 -4.24 28.68 -4.30
CA ARG A 84 -3.11 29.60 -4.06
C ARG A 84 -2.26 29.86 -5.30
N ALA A 85 -2.45 29.06 -6.34
CA ALA A 85 -1.70 29.08 -7.57
C ALA A 85 -2.55 29.55 -8.77
N ASP A 86 -3.64 30.28 -8.52
CA ASP A 86 -4.54 30.83 -9.55
C ASP A 86 -3.83 31.53 -10.72
N PRO A 87 -2.71 32.26 -10.53
CA PRO A 87 -1.97 32.84 -11.66
C PRO A 87 -1.30 31.83 -12.60
N LEU A 88 -1.18 30.55 -12.22
CA LEU A 88 -0.58 29.53 -13.08
C LEU A 88 -1.57 29.07 -14.17
N PRO A 89 -1.09 28.86 -15.41
CA PRO A 89 -1.94 28.36 -16.49
C PRO A 89 -2.69 27.08 -16.12
N GLY A 90 -4.01 27.07 -16.32
CA GLY A 90 -4.88 25.93 -16.05
C GLY A 90 -5.30 25.74 -14.60
N ALA A 91 -4.74 26.49 -13.63
CA ALA A 91 -5.10 26.36 -12.22
C ALA A 91 -6.57 26.75 -11.97
N ALA A 92 -7.04 27.87 -12.52
CA ALA A 92 -8.41 28.33 -12.39
C ALA A 92 -9.43 27.31 -12.96
N ASP A 93 -9.16 26.76 -14.14
CA ASP A 93 -10.02 25.76 -14.78
C ASP A 93 -10.06 24.46 -13.97
N ALA A 94 -8.90 24.02 -13.48
CA ALA A 94 -8.79 22.83 -12.64
C ALA A 94 -9.58 23.00 -11.33
N VAL A 95 -9.50 24.17 -10.68
CA VAL A 95 -10.30 24.49 -9.48
C VAL A 95 -11.79 24.44 -9.79
N GLN A 96 -12.24 25.06 -10.89
CA GLN A 96 -13.66 25.03 -11.26
C GLN A 96 -14.16 23.62 -11.57
N ALA A 97 -13.36 22.79 -12.25
CA ALA A 97 -13.69 21.39 -12.49
C ALA A 97 -13.75 20.58 -11.19
N ALA A 98 -12.81 20.80 -10.26
CA ALA A 98 -12.79 20.18 -8.93
C ALA A 98 -14.03 20.52 -8.11
N THR A 99 -14.43 21.80 -8.10
CA THR A 99 -15.64 22.24 -7.41
C THR A 99 -16.88 21.56 -7.98
N ARG A 100 -17.01 21.46 -9.31
CA ARG A 100 -18.13 20.75 -9.96
C ARG A 100 -18.12 19.26 -9.65
N PHE A 101 -16.95 18.64 -9.59
CA PHE A 101 -16.82 17.24 -9.19
C PHE A 101 -17.36 17.04 -7.77
N LEU A 102 -16.87 17.82 -6.80
CA LEU A 102 -17.28 17.71 -5.39
C LEU A 102 -18.77 18.02 -5.19
N GLN A 103 -19.36 18.93 -5.96
CA GLN A 103 -20.80 19.20 -5.91
C GLN A 103 -21.67 18.03 -6.38
N ARG A 104 -21.16 17.21 -7.32
CA ARG A 104 -21.94 16.14 -7.97
C ARG A 104 -21.70 14.78 -7.33
N GLN A 105 -20.51 14.55 -6.77
CA GLN A 105 -20.17 13.25 -6.22
C GLN A 105 -20.97 12.98 -4.95
N PRO A 106 -21.55 11.77 -4.81
CA PRO A 106 -22.12 11.33 -3.54
C PRO A 106 -21.09 11.42 -2.43
N ASP A 107 -21.54 11.74 -1.22
CA ASP A 107 -20.70 11.69 -0.03
C ASP A 107 -20.55 10.22 0.43
N PRO A 108 -19.37 9.60 0.31
CA PRO A 108 -19.18 8.20 0.70
C PRO A 108 -19.32 7.98 2.22
N TYR A 109 -19.30 9.05 3.01
CA TYR A 109 -19.41 9.04 4.47
C TYR A 109 -20.68 9.76 4.95
N ALA A 110 -21.74 9.78 4.11
CA ALA A 110 -23.03 10.37 4.48
C ALA A 110 -23.69 9.68 5.67
N HIS A 111 -23.51 8.37 5.81
CA HIS A 111 -24.25 7.54 6.78
C HIS A 111 -23.38 6.63 7.64
N ALA A 112 -22.31 6.08 7.08
CA ALA A 112 -21.41 5.15 7.77
C ALA A 112 -19.98 5.29 7.24
N VAL A 113 -19.03 4.66 7.92
CA VAL A 113 -17.63 4.59 7.49
C VAL A 113 -17.37 3.20 6.93
N PRO A 114 -17.05 3.06 5.63
CA PRO A 114 -16.65 1.79 5.04
C PRO A 114 -15.43 1.18 5.75
N GLU A 115 -15.35 -0.15 5.75
CA GLU A 115 -14.23 -0.89 6.36
C GLU A 115 -12.89 -0.61 5.65
N ASP A 116 -12.95 -0.38 4.34
CA ASP A 116 -11.85 -0.05 3.43
C ASP A 116 -11.59 1.47 3.31
N ALA A 117 -12.08 2.27 4.26
CA ALA A 117 -11.83 3.70 4.27
C ALA A 117 -10.31 4.01 4.23
N PRO A 118 -9.88 5.04 3.49
CA PRO A 118 -8.47 5.44 3.41
C PRO A 118 -7.89 5.73 4.80
N ILE A 119 -6.59 5.49 4.96
CA ILE A 119 -5.88 5.69 6.22
C ILE A 119 -6.04 7.15 6.67
N GLY A 120 -6.54 7.34 7.89
CA GLY A 120 -6.67 8.66 8.50
C GLY A 120 -7.82 9.50 7.95
N ALA A 121 -8.75 8.92 7.18
CA ALA A 121 -9.89 9.63 6.60
C ALA A 121 -10.66 10.45 7.66
N GLU A 122 -10.86 9.91 8.87
CA GLU A 122 -11.55 10.59 9.97
C GLU A 122 -10.85 11.87 10.46
N LEU A 123 -9.53 11.96 10.29
CA LEU A 123 -8.77 13.16 10.61
C LEU A 123 -8.68 14.07 9.39
N ILE A 124 -8.31 13.50 8.24
CA ILE A 124 -7.98 14.25 7.03
C ILE A 124 -9.20 14.94 6.43
N LEU A 125 -10.26 14.19 6.11
CA LEU A 125 -11.38 14.72 5.33
C LEU A 125 -12.14 15.85 6.05
N PRO A 126 -12.51 15.72 7.34
CA PRO A 126 -13.18 16.83 8.02
C PRO A 126 -12.29 18.06 8.15
N GLN A 127 -10.97 17.89 8.29
CA GLN A 127 -10.04 19.02 8.34
C GLN A 127 -9.95 19.75 7.01
N LEU A 128 -9.82 19.03 5.89
CA LEU A 128 -9.86 19.63 4.55
C LEU A 128 -11.19 20.34 4.27
N CYS A 129 -12.32 19.74 4.67
CA CYS A 129 -13.63 20.39 4.56
C CYS A 129 -13.69 21.69 5.38
N GLY A 130 -13.11 21.72 6.58
CA GLY A 130 -13.01 22.92 7.40
C GLY A 130 -12.16 24.02 6.74
N GLU A 131 -11.01 23.65 6.17
CA GLU A 131 -10.16 24.57 5.39
C GLU A 131 -10.94 25.13 4.19
N ALA A 132 -11.66 24.27 3.46
CA ALA A 132 -12.40 24.65 2.26
C ALA A 132 -13.66 25.47 2.53
N ALA A 133 -14.34 25.26 3.67
CA ALA A 133 -15.54 26.02 4.03
C ALA A 133 -15.27 27.53 4.10
N SER A 134 -14.07 27.91 4.52
CA SER A 134 -13.64 29.32 4.53
C SER A 134 -13.45 29.93 3.13
N LEU A 135 -13.29 29.08 2.10
CA LEU A 135 -12.93 29.47 0.73
C LEU A 135 -14.10 29.32 -0.25
N LEU A 136 -15.01 28.37 -0.01
CA LEU A 136 -16.09 28.03 -0.93
C LEU A 136 -17.46 28.63 -0.55
N GLY A 137 -17.54 29.42 0.53
CA GLY A 137 -18.74 30.15 0.90
C GLY A 137 -19.97 29.24 1.07
N THR A 138 -21.03 29.50 0.28
CA THR A 138 -22.32 28.78 0.34
C THR A 138 -22.41 27.56 -0.58
N VAL A 139 -21.34 27.19 -1.29
CA VAL A 139 -21.35 26.03 -2.19
C VAL A 139 -21.65 24.75 -1.40
N ALA A 140 -22.58 23.93 -1.90
CA ALA A 140 -22.86 22.61 -1.35
C ALA A 140 -21.75 21.61 -1.73
N PHE A 141 -21.23 20.87 -0.75
CA PHE A 141 -20.20 19.85 -0.93
C PHE A 141 -20.32 18.74 0.14
N PRO A 142 -19.77 17.54 -0.11
CA PRO A 142 -19.67 16.45 0.86
C PRO A 142 -19.04 16.91 2.18
N ARG A 143 -19.73 16.65 3.31
CA ARG A 143 -19.30 17.07 4.65
C ARG A 143 -18.84 15.92 5.53
N HIS A 144 -18.99 14.69 5.04
CA HIS A 144 -18.53 13.46 5.66
C HIS A 144 -19.00 13.30 7.11
N PRO A 145 -20.31 13.45 7.40
CA PRO A 145 -20.82 13.52 8.77
C PRO A 145 -20.50 12.27 9.60
N ALA A 146 -20.43 11.08 8.99
CA ALA A 146 -20.08 9.84 9.70
C ALA A 146 -18.65 9.86 10.28
N LEU A 147 -17.76 10.70 9.76
CA LEU A 147 -16.38 10.84 10.24
C LEU A 147 -16.26 11.77 11.46
N LEU A 148 -17.22 12.66 11.70
CA LEU A 148 -17.11 13.70 12.75
C LEU A 148 -17.01 13.13 14.18
N PRO A 149 -17.82 12.14 14.59
CA PRO A 149 -17.69 11.56 15.93
C PRO A 149 -16.34 10.86 16.12
N LEU A 150 -15.83 10.18 15.08
CA LEU A 150 -14.54 9.50 15.10
C LEU A 150 -13.38 10.49 15.21
N ARG A 151 -13.46 11.60 14.47
CA ARG A 151 -12.53 12.72 14.59
C ARG A 151 -12.47 13.22 16.02
N GLN A 152 -13.63 13.51 16.62
CA GLN A 152 -13.68 14.07 17.96
C GLN A 152 -13.05 13.10 18.98
N ALA A 153 -13.41 11.81 18.92
CA ALA A 153 -12.84 10.80 19.80
C ALA A 153 -11.31 10.66 19.64
N CYS A 154 -10.78 10.83 18.42
CA CYS A 154 -9.34 10.82 18.19
C CYS A 154 -8.66 12.08 18.75
N LEU A 155 -9.25 13.26 18.53
CA LEU A 155 -8.73 14.53 19.05
C LEU A 155 -8.76 14.59 20.58
N ASP A 156 -9.78 14.04 21.23
CA ASP A 156 -9.86 13.97 22.69
C ASP A 156 -8.71 13.13 23.28
N LYS A 157 -8.37 12.01 22.63
CA LYS A 157 -7.21 11.18 23.01
C LYS A 157 -5.90 11.91 22.78
N LEU A 158 -5.76 12.64 21.67
CA LEU A 158 -4.58 13.44 21.36
C LEU A 158 -4.40 14.61 22.33
N ALA A 159 -5.48 15.26 22.75
CA ALA A 159 -5.44 16.37 23.71
C ALA A 159 -4.93 15.94 25.09
N ALA A 160 -5.10 14.67 25.45
CA ALA A 160 -4.56 14.09 26.68
C ALA A 160 -3.03 13.85 26.61
N ALA A 161 -2.42 13.90 25.42
CA ALA A 161 -0.99 13.68 25.21
C ALA A 161 -0.26 14.99 24.89
N ALA A 162 0.80 15.30 25.65
CA ALA A 162 1.61 16.49 25.37
C ALA A 162 2.44 16.36 24.07
N MET A 163 2.95 15.15 23.80
CA MET A 163 3.75 14.81 22.62
C MET A 163 3.60 13.32 22.33
N LEU A 164 3.43 12.95 21.06
CA LEU A 164 3.48 11.55 20.65
C LEU A 164 4.94 11.09 20.46
N PRO A 165 5.27 9.83 20.80
CA PRO A 165 6.59 9.29 20.52
C PRO A 165 6.85 9.24 19.01
N SER A 166 8.10 9.42 18.61
CA SER A 166 8.51 9.26 17.22
C SER A 166 8.13 7.86 16.71
N GLY A 167 7.71 7.78 15.44
CA GLY A 167 7.22 6.55 14.82
C GLY A 167 5.77 6.16 15.16
N HIS A 168 5.07 6.88 16.05
CA HIS A 168 3.67 6.56 16.39
C HIS A 168 2.74 6.64 15.15
N PRO A 169 1.81 5.69 14.92
CA PRO A 169 1.00 5.64 13.68
C PRO A 169 0.20 6.91 13.38
N LEU A 170 -0.36 7.56 14.42
CA LEU A 170 -1.09 8.84 14.26
C LEU A 170 -0.23 10.00 13.71
N LEU A 171 1.10 9.92 13.79
CA LEU A 171 2.00 10.91 13.18
C LEU A 171 1.94 10.88 11.65
N HIS A 172 1.54 9.75 11.05
CA HIS A 172 1.42 9.63 9.60
C HIS A 172 0.41 10.64 9.02
N SER A 173 -0.61 11.02 9.80
CA SER A 173 -1.63 12.03 9.43
C SER A 173 -1.52 13.33 10.25
N TRP A 174 -0.31 13.68 10.73
CA TRP A 174 -0.08 14.86 11.57
C TRP A 174 -0.55 16.17 10.93
N GLU A 175 -0.54 16.29 9.61
CA GLU A 175 -1.03 17.48 8.88
C GLU A 175 -2.52 17.80 9.07
N ALA A 176 -3.29 16.87 9.65
CA ALA A 176 -4.73 16.98 9.85
C ALA A 176 -5.15 17.28 11.30
N TRP A 177 -4.22 17.21 12.26
CA TRP A 177 -4.48 17.44 13.68
C TRP A 177 -3.37 18.19 14.41
N GLY A 178 -2.14 18.17 13.89
CA GLY A 178 -0.98 18.83 14.46
C GLY A 178 -1.09 20.35 14.37
N THR A 179 -1.05 21.01 15.52
CA THR A 179 -1.15 22.48 15.61
C THR A 179 0.17 23.14 16.05
N SER A 180 1.11 22.34 16.55
CA SER A 180 2.36 22.82 17.16
C SER A 180 3.47 21.80 16.93
N PRO A 181 4.66 22.21 16.45
CA PRO A 181 5.79 21.31 16.20
C PRO A 181 6.34 20.67 17.50
N THR A 182 5.83 21.06 18.67
CA THR A 182 6.16 20.44 19.96
C THR A 182 5.40 19.14 20.22
N THR A 183 4.34 18.84 19.46
CA THR A 183 3.53 17.62 19.65
C THR A 183 4.12 16.39 18.95
N ALA A 184 5.18 16.58 18.14
CA ALA A 184 5.86 15.56 17.38
C ALA A 184 7.32 15.93 17.16
N CYS A 185 8.21 14.95 17.09
CA CYS A 185 9.60 15.14 16.72
C CYS A 185 9.91 14.35 15.44
N PRO A 186 10.67 14.91 14.48
CA PRO A 186 11.21 14.15 13.37
C PRO A 186 11.99 12.93 13.85
N ASP A 187 11.85 11.82 13.14
CA ASP A 187 12.61 10.59 13.37
C ASP A 187 14.07 10.71 12.90
N ASP A 188 14.79 9.59 12.91
CA ASP A 188 16.20 9.54 12.50
C ASP A 188 16.41 9.83 11.00
N ASP A 189 15.41 9.56 10.16
CA ASP A 189 15.38 9.92 8.74
C ASP A 189 14.89 11.37 8.49
N GLY A 190 14.46 12.07 9.55
CA GLY A 190 13.91 13.43 9.47
C GLY A 190 12.43 13.49 9.14
N SER A 191 11.72 12.36 9.16
CA SER A 191 10.30 12.28 8.83
C SER A 191 9.41 12.50 10.04
N ILE A 192 8.18 12.97 9.81
CA ILE A 192 7.06 12.84 10.76
C ILE A 192 6.19 11.69 10.29
N GLY A 193 6.31 10.55 10.97
CA GLY A 193 5.48 9.38 10.73
C GLY A 193 5.55 8.85 9.29
N ILE A 194 6.74 8.84 8.69
CA ILE A 194 7.02 8.37 7.32
C ILE A 194 6.13 9.00 6.24
N SER A 195 5.63 10.22 6.50
CA SER A 195 4.61 10.89 5.69
C SER A 195 5.14 12.24 5.17
N PRO A 196 5.25 12.42 3.85
CA PRO A 196 5.63 13.71 3.27
C PRO A 196 4.66 14.84 3.59
N ALA A 197 3.33 14.63 3.58
CA ALA A 197 2.39 15.69 3.97
C ALA A 197 2.56 16.11 5.43
N ALA A 198 2.69 15.15 6.35
CA ALA A 198 2.89 15.43 7.78
C ALA A 198 4.21 16.18 8.01
N THR A 199 5.27 15.75 7.33
CA THR A 199 6.59 16.36 7.45
C THR A 199 6.61 17.79 6.88
N ALA A 200 5.95 18.03 5.75
CA ALA A 200 5.82 19.37 5.17
C ALA A 200 5.01 20.31 6.08
N ALA A 201 3.91 19.84 6.66
CA ALA A 201 3.12 20.60 7.62
C ALA A 201 3.96 20.95 8.86
N TRP A 202 4.64 19.96 9.44
CA TRP A 202 5.48 20.16 10.62
C TRP A 202 6.61 21.14 10.35
N LEU A 203 7.29 21.01 9.19
CA LEU A 203 8.36 21.92 8.76
C LEU A 203 7.87 23.36 8.65
N ALA A 204 6.71 23.58 8.02
CA ALA A 204 6.12 24.92 7.91
C ALA A 204 5.88 25.54 9.30
N HIS A 205 5.33 24.78 10.25
CA HIS A 205 5.17 25.25 11.61
C HIS A 205 6.50 25.47 12.34
N ALA A 206 7.49 24.59 12.18
CA ALA A 206 8.81 24.73 12.79
C ALA A 206 9.54 26.00 12.32
N MET A 207 9.44 26.33 11.03
CA MET A 207 10.04 27.53 10.44
C MET A 207 9.45 28.82 11.01
N THR A 208 8.13 28.88 11.23
CA THR A 208 7.50 30.06 11.88
C THR A 208 7.98 30.29 13.32
N ARG A 209 8.53 29.27 13.98
CA ARG A 209 9.02 29.33 15.37
C ARG A 209 10.54 29.38 15.50
N GLY A 210 11.28 29.44 14.39
CA GLY A 210 12.75 29.55 14.41
C GLY A 210 13.51 28.28 14.81
N SER A 211 12.91 27.08 14.73
CA SER A 211 13.62 25.82 14.97
C SER A 211 14.47 25.44 13.75
N THR A 212 15.80 25.40 13.86
CA THR A 212 16.69 25.28 12.69
C THR A 212 17.26 23.87 12.41
N PRO A 213 17.75 23.07 13.38
CA PRO A 213 18.44 21.82 13.04
C PRO A 213 17.48 20.71 12.59
N GLN A 214 16.35 20.55 13.28
CA GLN A 214 15.34 19.56 12.94
C GLN A 214 14.62 19.90 11.63
N ALA A 215 14.42 21.19 11.36
CA ALA A 215 13.85 21.65 10.10
C ALA A 215 14.73 21.32 8.89
N GLY A 216 16.06 21.45 9.01
CA GLY A 216 16.98 21.03 7.95
C GLY A 216 16.90 19.53 7.63
N ARG A 217 16.64 18.68 8.65
CA ARG A 217 16.44 17.23 8.46
C ARG A 217 15.11 16.93 7.78
N ALA A 218 14.02 17.57 8.20
CA ALA A 218 12.71 17.43 7.56
C ALA A 218 12.71 17.89 6.10
N ASP A 219 13.41 18.97 5.79
CA ASP A 219 13.59 19.46 4.43
C ASP A 219 14.46 18.51 3.57
N ALA A 220 15.53 17.94 4.14
CA ALA A 220 16.32 16.90 3.48
C ALA A 220 15.50 15.63 3.19
N TYR A 221 14.67 15.20 4.15
CA TYR A 221 13.72 14.10 3.97
C TYR A 221 12.78 14.35 2.79
N LEU A 222 12.14 15.53 2.72
CA LEU A 222 11.19 15.86 1.63
C LEU A 222 11.85 15.84 0.26
N ARG A 223 13.10 16.32 0.15
CA ARG A 223 13.89 16.21 -1.10
C ARG A 223 14.16 14.76 -1.48
N MET A 224 14.48 13.90 -0.51
CA MET A 224 14.70 12.48 -0.79
C MET A 224 13.41 11.78 -1.19
N ALA A 225 12.33 11.97 -0.42
CA ALA A 225 11.01 11.45 -0.73
C ALA A 225 10.56 11.88 -2.14
N SER A 226 10.86 13.11 -2.58
CA SER A 226 10.53 13.53 -3.93
C SER A 226 11.27 12.73 -5.02
N ARG A 227 12.55 12.39 -4.80
CA ARG A 227 13.36 11.63 -5.75
C ARG A 227 12.87 10.20 -5.95
N VAL A 228 12.39 9.53 -4.91
CA VAL A 228 11.97 8.11 -5.00
C VAL A 228 10.72 7.89 -5.85
N THR A 229 9.93 8.96 -6.10
CA THR A 229 8.78 8.91 -7.01
C THR A 229 9.18 8.65 -8.46
N ARG A 230 10.45 8.92 -8.81
CA ARG A 230 10.99 8.90 -10.18
C ARG A 230 10.15 9.71 -11.19
N SER A 231 9.38 10.69 -10.69
CA SER A 231 8.59 11.62 -11.51
C SER A 231 9.46 12.60 -12.30
N GLY A 232 10.68 12.85 -11.83
CA GLY A 232 11.58 13.87 -12.38
C GLY A 232 11.19 15.31 -11.99
N VAL A 233 10.18 15.49 -11.14
CA VAL A 233 9.64 16.80 -10.76
C VAL A 233 9.86 17.06 -9.27
N GLU A 234 10.64 18.10 -8.95
CA GLU A 234 10.94 18.42 -7.56
C GLU A 234 9.70 18.89 -6.80
N GLY A 235 9.41 18.25 -5.67
CA GLY A 235 8.24 18.57 -4.83
C GLY A 235 7.04 17.65 -5.08
N VAL A 236 7.09 16.81 -6.13
CA VAL A 236 6.19 15.65 -6.23
C VAL A 236 6.73 14.56 -5.31
N VAL A 237 5.91 14.11 -4.37
CA VAL A 237 6.29 13.20 -3.27
C VAL A 237 5.33 11.99 -3.21
N PRO A 238 5.75 10.85 -2.62
CA PRO A 238 4.87 9.70 -2.39
C PRO A 238 3.95 9.95 -1.19
N ASN A 239 3.03 9.02 -0.92
CA ASN A 239 2.20 9.09 0.29
C ASN A 239 2.90 8.56 1.54
N VAL A 240 3.88 7.67 1.35
CA VAL A 240 4.66 7.04 2.41
C VAL A 240 6.10 6.84 1.94
N TRP A 241 7.06 7.21 2.78
CA TRP A 241 8.48 6.90 2.61
C TRP A 241 9.24 7.16 3.94
N PRO A 242 10.25 6.35 4.32
CA PRO A 242 10.67 5.11 3.68
C PRO A 242 9.69 3.95 3.91
N ILE A 243 9.88 2.87 3.14
CA ILE A 243 9.26 1.54 3.30
C ILE A 243 10.34 0.45 3.32
N ASN A 244 11.47 0.75 3.98
CA ASN A 244 12.72 -0.01 3.92
C ASN A 244 12.71 -1.35 4.68
N VAL A 245 11.58 -1.72 5.26
CA VAL A 245 11.31 -3.06 5.83
C VAL A 245 10.19 -3.74 5.04
N PHE A 246 9.08 -3.03 4.80
CA PHE A 246 7.94 -3.53 4.03
C PHE A 246 8.37 -4.03 2.63
N GLU A 247 9.10 -3.21 1.87
CA GLU A 247 9.47 -3.55 0.50
C GLU A 247 10.34 -4.81 0.39
N PRO A 248 11.43 -4.98 1.15
CA PRO A 248 12.20 -6.23 1.12
C PRO A 248 11.38 -7.43 1.61
N CYS A 249 10.58 -7.27 2.67
CA CYS A 249 9.69 -8.32 3.18
C CYS A 249 8.74 -8.83 2.10
N TRP A 250 7.98 -7.94 1.47
CA TRP A 250 7.01 -8.31 0.44
C TRP A 250 7.67 -8.82 -0.84
N SER A 251 8.82 -8.27 -1.22
CA SER A 251 9.57 -8.77 -2.38
C SER A 251 9.98 -10.23 -2.18
N LEU A 252 10.58 -10.56 -1.04
CA LEU A 252 10.98 -11.94 -0.75
C LEU A 252 9.79 -12.88 -0.55
N TYR A 253 8.74 -12.44 0.14
CA TYR A 253 7.52 -13.22 0.30
C TYR A 253 6.85 -13.55 -1.05
N THR A 254 6.82 -12.58 -1.96
CA THR A 254 6.32 -12.78 -3.33
C THR A 254 7.15 -13.81 -4.10
N LEU A 255 8.48 -13.76 -3.98
CA LEU A 255 9.34 -14.79 -4.58
C LEU A 255 9.03 -16.17 -4.00
N HIS A 256 8.68 -16.28 -2.72
CA HIS A 256 8.23 -17.55 -2.14
C HIS A 256 6.92 -18.04 -2.75
N LEU A 257 5.90 -17.19 -2.88
CA LEU A 257 4.63 -17.54 -3.53
C LEU A 257 4.84 -18.00 -4.99
N ALA A 258 5.80 -17.38 -5.68
CA ALA A 258 6.19 -17.75 -7.04
C ALA A 258 7.24 -18.88 -7.12
N GLY A 259 7.68 -19.46 -5.99
CA GLY A 259 8.66 -20.55 -5.95
C GLY A 259 10.05 -20.17 -6.48
N LEU A 260 10.36 -18.88 -6.44
CA LEU A 260 11.62 -18.27 -6.86
C LEU A 260 12.57 -17.96 -5.69
N PHE A 261 12.11 -18.06 -4.44
CA PHE A 261 12.91 -17.71 -3.26
C PHE A 261 14.27 -18.39 -3.23
N ALA A 262 14.31 -19.70 -3.54
CA ALA A 262 15.53 -20.51 -3.56
C ALA A 262 16.21 -20.57 -4.95
N HIS A 263 15.79 -19.77 -5.92
CA HIS A 263 16.34 -19.83 -7.27
C HIS A 263 17.82 -19.40 -7.26
N PRO A 264 18.77 -20.19 -7.83
CA PRO A 264 20.20 -19.89 -7.75
C PRO A 264 20.59 -18.51 -8.30
N GLY A 265 19.90 -18.06 -9.36
CA GLY A 265 20.12 -16.74 -9.96
C GLY A 265 19.76 -15.53 -9.06
N LEU A 266 19.06 -15.76 -7.94
CA LEU A 266 18.64 -14.74 -6.97
C LEU A 266 19.26 -14.95 -5.58
N ALA A 267 20.10 -16.00 -5.40
CA ALA A 267 20.58 -16.40 -4.09
C ALA A 267 21.37 -15.29 -3.35
N GLU A 268 22.18 -14.51 -4.07
CA GLU A 268 22.97 -13.43 -3.47
C GLU A 268 22.09 -12.31 -2.86
N PRO A 269 21.24 -11.61 -3.63
CA PRO A 269 20.41 -10.56 -3.06
C PRO A 269 19.43 -11.08 -2.01
N VAL A 270 18.88 -12.29 -2.19
CA VAL A 270 18.01 -12.92 -1.17
C VAL A 270 18.76 -13.09 0.16
N ARG A 271 19.99 -13.62 0.15
CA ARG A 271 20.79 -13.77 1.38
C ARG A 271 21.07 -12.44 2.05
N VAL A 272 21.40 -11.40 1.29
CA VAL A 272 21.67 -10.05 1.82
C VAL A 272 20.43 -9.48 2.50
N ILE A 273 19.27 -9.54 1.84
CA ILE A 273 18.01 -9.02 2.39
C ILE A 273 17.60 -9.80 3.64
N VAL A 274 17.69 -11.14 3.61
CA VAL A 274 17.39 -11.98 4.78
C VAL A 274 18.27 -11.59 5.96
N ALA A 275 19.58 -11.40 5.77
CA ALA A 275 20.48 -11.01 6.84
C ALA A 275 20.14 -9.62 7.41
N GLN A 276 19.70 -8.68 6.58
CA GLN A 276 19.23 -7.37 7.03
C GLN A 276 17.95 -7.48 7.87
N LEU A 277 16.96 -8.26 7.42
CA LEU A 277 15.71 -8.46 8.16
C LEU A 277 15.96 -9.17 9.49
N ASP A 278 16.83 -10.18 9.51
CA ASP A 278 17.21 -10.94 10.72
C ASP A 278 17.86 -10.02 11.76
N ALA A 279 18.74 -9.13 11.32
CA ALA A 279 19.39 -8.14 12.19
C ALA A 279 18.43 -7.05 12.73
N ARG A 280 17.29 -6.82 12.06
CA ARG A 280 16.33 -5.77 12.42
C ARG A 280 15.18 -6.30 13.28
N LEU A 281 14.79 -7.56 13.10
CA LEU A 281 13.68 -8.14 13.84
C LEU A 281 13.98 -8.13 15.34
N SER A 282 13.05 -7.57 16.10
CA SER A 282 13.14 -7.51 17.56
C SER A 282 11.97 -8.24 18.21
N VAL A 283 12.05 -8.43 19.53
CA VAL A 283 10.94 -8.89 20.38
C VAL A 283 9.69 -8.01 20.24
N ARG A 284 9.85 -6.75 19.82
CA ARG A 284 8.71 -5.83 19.58
C ARG A 284 8.15 -5.93 18.15
N GLY A 285 8.67 -6.85 17.33
CA GLY A 285 8.34 -6.95 15.92
C GLY A 285 9.08 -5.94 15.04
N LEU A 286 8.53 -5.76 13.85
CA LEU A 286 8.94 -4.82 12.80
C LEU A 286 7.72 -4.05 12.31
N GLY A 287 7.96 -2.86 11.77
CA GLY A 287 6.95 -2.09 11.04
C GLY A 287 7.39 -1.88 9.59
N PRO A 288 6.68 -1.06 8.80
CA PRO A 288 7.00 -0.84 7.39
C PRO A 288 8.35 -0.14 7.18
N ALA A 289 8.85 0.54 8.21
CA ALA A 289 10.14 1.23 8.23
C ALA A 289 10.83 1.14 9.60
N LEU A 290 12.16 1.30 9.61
CA LEU A 290 13.01 1.17 10.81
C LEU A 290 12.62 2.08 11.98
N HIS A 291 12.19 3.31 11.69
CA HIS A 291 11.87 4.33 12.69
C HIS A 291 10.36 4.56 12.85
N PHE A 292 9.56 3.58 12.43
CA PHE A 292 8.10 3.59 12.59
C PHE A 292 7.64 2.50 13.57
N ALA A 293 6.43 2.65 14.09
CA ALA A 293 5.85 1.65 14.98
C ALA A 293 5.77 0.28 14.30
N ALA A 294 6.07 -0.76 15.06
CA ALA A 294 5.89 -2.13 14.61
C ALA A 294 4.40 -2.49 14.50
N ASP A 295 4.11 -3.42 13.60
CA ASP A 295 2.77 -3.97 13.36
C ASP A 295 2.82 -5.48 13.10
N ALA A 296 1.67 -6.12 13.25
CA ALA A 296 1.56 -7.56 13.05
C ALA A 296 1.74 -8.00 11.59
N ASP A 297 1.47 -7.14 10.61
CA ASP A 297 1.50 -7.52 9.19
C ASP A 297 2.94 -7.67 8.71
N ASP A 298 3.73 -6.60 8.86
CA ASP A 298 5.16 -6.57 8.56
C ASP A 298 5.92 -7.60 9.40
N THR A 299 5.57 -7.73 10.69
CA THR A 299 6.19 -8.74 11.58
C THR A 299 5.88 -10.16 11.10
N ALA A 300 4.64 -10.48 10.73
CA ALA A 300 4.28 -11.81 10.27
C ALA A 300 4.97 -12.18 8.95
N ILE A 301 5.02 -11.25 8.00
CA ILE A 301 5.75 -11.47 6.73
C ILE A 301 7.25 -11.65 6.98
N ALA A 302 7.86 -10.83 7.85
CA ALA A 302 9.27 -10.99 8.20
C ALA A 302 9.55 -12.37 8.80
N LEU A 303 8.69 -12.84 9.72
CA LEU A 303 8.78 -14.19 10.29
C LEU A 303 8.66 -15.28 9.22
N CYS A 304 7.74 -15.14 8.26
CA CYS A 304 7.64 -16.06 7.12
C CYS A 304 8.97 -16.12 6.35
N VAL A 305 9.46 -14.96 5.92
CA VAL A 305 10.68 -14.83 5.12
C VAL A 305 11.91 -15.42 5.83
N LEU A 306 12.07 -15.10 7.12
CA LEU A 306 13.18 -15.60 7.93
C LEU A 306 13.11 -17.12 8.09
N HIS A 307 11.93 -17.67 8.39
CA HIS A 307 11.74 -19.10 8.49
C HIS A 307 12.03 -19.83 7.17
N ILE A 308 11.51 -19.31 6.04
CA ILE A 308 11.75 -19.86 4.69
C ILE A 308 13.26 -19.85 4.37
N ALA A 309 14.01 -18.86 4.87
CA ALA A 309 15.47 -18.79 4.73
C ALA A 309 16.25 -19.69 5.70
N GLY A 310 15.57 -20.48 6.54
CA GLY A 310 16.20 -21.34 7.54
C GLY A 310 16.70 -20.60 8.78
N ARG A 311 16.20 -19.39 9.08
CA ARG A 311 16.47 -18.66 10.32
C ARG A 311 15.47 -19.05 11.40
N ASP A 312 15.94 -19.13 12.65
CA ASP A 312 15.11 -19.40 13.81
C ASP A 312 14.61 -18.10 14.44
N ALA A 313 13.61 -17.49 13.79
CA ALA A 313 13.02 -16.24 14.27
C ALA A 313 11.94 -16.52 15.32
N ALA A 314 12.03 -15.85 16.47
CA ALA A 314 11.10 -16.06 17.57
C ALA A 314 9.70 -15.48 17.25
N VAL A 315 8.69 -16.36 17.29
CA VAL A 315 7.26 -15.97 17.14
C VAL A 315 6.81 -14.94 18.19
N ASP A 316 7.54 -14.83 19.29
CA ASP A 316 7.30 -13.88 20.38
C ASP A 316 7.19 -12.43 19.90
N ALA A 317 7.79 -12.10 18.75
CA ALA A 317 7.65 -10.83 18.07
C ALA A 317 6.17 -10.44 17.76
N LEU A 318 5.26 -11.42 17.63
CA LEU A 318 3.84 -11.17 17.39
C LEU A 318 3.01 -10.97 18.65
N ARG A 319 3.52 -11.31 19.85
CA ARG A 319 2.73 -11.38 21.09
C ARG A 319 2.01 -10.08 21.43
N HIS A 320 2.64 -8.95 21.17
CA HIS A 320 2.06 -7.64 21.51
C HIS A 320 0.87 -7.25 20.64
N PHE A 321 0.64 -7.98 19.55
CA PHE A 321 -0.48 -7.76 18.63
C PHE A 321 -1.62 -8.78 18.83
N GLU A 322 -1.42 -9.80 19.67
CA GLU A 322 -2.41 -10.84 19.94
C GLU A 322 -3.64 -10.25 20.68
N THR A 323 -4.83 -10.53 20.15
CA THR A 323 -6.13 -10.24 20.77
C THR A 323 -6.99 -11.48 20.69
N GLY A 324 -6.99 -12.27 21.78
CA GLY A 324 -7.58 -13.61 21.76
C GLY A 324 -6.77 -14.54 20.85
N GLU A 325 -7.41 -15.11 19.83
CA GLU A 325 -6.74 -15.95 18.82
C GLU A 325 -6.49 -15.22 17.49
N LEU A 326 -6.63 -13.89 17.47
CA LEU A 326 -6.45 -13.02 16.31
C LEU A 326 -5.35 -11.98 16.57
N PHE A 327 -5.01 -11.24 15.52
CA PHE A 327 -4.00 -10.20 15.54
C PHE A 327 -4.59 -8.87 15.10
N VAL A 328 -4.34 -7.82 15.88
CA VAL A 328 -4.53 -6.44 15.43
C VAL A 328 -3.30 -5.99 14.64
N THR A 329 -3.46 -5.20 13.58
CA THR A 329 -2.30 -4.66 12.84
C THR A 329 -1.49 -3.75 13.75
N PHE A 330 -2.12 -2.70 14.28
CA PHE A 330 -1.54 -1.82 15.29
C PHE A 330 -2.33 -1.90 16.60
N PRO A 331 -1.67 -1.89 17.77
CA PRO A 331 -2.37 -1.77 19.05
C PRO A 331 -3.26 -0.52 19.09
N GLY A 332 -4.55 -0.72 19.41
CA GLY A 332 -5.54 0.36 19.46
C GLY A 332 -6.18 0.72 18.12
N GLU A 333 -5.98 -0.08 17.06
CA GLU A 333 -6.72 0.07 15.82
C GLU A 333 -8.23 -0.14 15.98
N ARG A 334 -9.02 0.41 15.06
CA ARG A 334 -10.48 0.33 15.09
C ARG A 334 -11.02 -0.94 14.43
N ASN A 335 -10.51 -1.25 13.23
CA ASN A 335 -11.02 -2.30 12.36
C ASN A 335 -9.95 -3.38 12.22
N ALA A 336 -10.32 -4.65 12.32
CA ALA A 336 -9.40 -5.77 12.11
C ALA A 336 -8.95 -5.84 10.64
N SER A 337 -7.70 -6.22 10.43
CA SER A 337 -7.14 -6.48 9.09
C SER A 337 -7.27 -7.95 8.70
N LEU A 338 -7.82 -8.21 7.52
CA LEU A 338 -7.89 -9.55 6.96
C LEU A 338 -6.50 -10.05 6.54
N SER A 339 -5.71 -9.27 5.78
CA SER A 339 -4.36 -9.64 5.34
C SER A 339 -3.42 -9.88 6.51
N THR A 340 -3.53 -9.09 7.58
CA THR A 340 -2.72 -9.28 8.80
C THR A 340 -2.99 -10.64 9.42
N ASN A 341 -4.25 -11.04 9.53
CA ASN A 341 -4.57 -12.37 10.06
C ASN A 341 -4.23 -13.50 9.07
N ILE A 342 -4.27 -13.25 7.76
CA ILE A 342 -3.77 -14.18 6.74
C ILE A 342 -2.25 -14.39 6.88
N HIS A 343 -1.47 -13.31 7.03
CA HIS A 343 -0.02 -13.38 7.16
C HIS A 343 0.40 -13.98 8.50
N ALA A 344 -0.27 -13.61 9.60
CA ALA A 344 -0.06 -14.21 10.91
C ALA A 344 -0.37 -15.72 10.88
N LEU A 345 -1.47 -16.14 10.22
CA LEU A 345 -1.76 -17.55 10.00
C LEU A 345 -0.64 -18.26 9.24
N HIS A 346 -0.12 -17.64 8.17
CA HIS A 346 0.96 -18.22 7.39
C HIS A 346 2.23 -18.38 8.23
N ALA A 347 2.63 -17.34 8.97
CA ALA A 347 3.78 -17.36 9.86
C ALA A 347 3.65 -18.44 10.93
N LEU A 348 2.50 -18.51 11.62
CA LEU A 348 2.24 -19.50 12.65
C LEU A 348 2.34 -20.93 12.10
N ARG A 349 1.78 -21.20 10.91
CA ARG A 349 1.84 -22.53 10.28
C ARG A 349 3.24 -22.92 9.83
N LEU A 350 4.00 -21.98 9.25
CA LEU A 350 5.41 -22.20 8.90
C LEU A 350 6.22 -22.55 10.15
N LEU A 351 6.01 -21.82 11.24
CA LEU A 351 6.70 -22.03 12.52
C LEU A 351 6.17 -23.22 13.34
N GLY A 352 5.22 -24.00 12.83
CA GLY A 352 4.62 -25.15 13.53
C GLY A 352 3.85 -24.78 14.80
N LYS A 353 3.32 -23.55 14.89
CA LYS A 353 2.58 -23.03 16.05
C LYS A 353 1.06 -23.26 15.91
N PRO A 354 0.33 -23.36 17.03
CA PRO A 354 -1.13 -23.40 17.00
C PRO A 354 -1.71 -22.16 16.32
N ALA A 355 -2.71 -22.37 15.45
CA ALA A 355 -3.35 -21.30 14.69
C ALA A 355 -4.85 -21.58 14.46
N ALA A 356 -5.51 -22.28 15.39
CA ALA A 356 -6.88 -22.75 15.22
C ALA A 356 -7.87 -21.58 15.04
N GLY A 357 -7.88 -20.62 15.97
CA GLY A 357 -8.75 -19.45 15.86
C GLY A 357 -8.44 -18.56 14.65
N THR A 358 -7.16 -18.27 14.38
CA THR A 358 -6.78 -17.48 13.18
C THR A 358 -7.17 -18.20 11.89
N SER A 359 -7.01 -19.53 11.81
CA SER A 359 -7.46 -20.33 10.68
C SER A 359 -8.98 -20.28 10.53
N ALA A 360 -9.74 -20.41 11.63
CA ALA A 360 -11.19 -20.34 11.60
C ALA A 360 -11.69 -18.95 11.15
N TYR A 361 -11.03 -17.88 11.58
CA TYR A 361 -11.31 -16.52 11.15
C TYR A 361 -11.08 -16.34 9.65
N VAL A 362 -9.89 -16.67 9.14
CA VAL A 362 -9.60 -16.57 7.70
C VAL A 362 -10.59 -17.41 6.89
N GLU A 363 -10.96 -18.59 7.37
CA GLU A 363 -11.97 -19.42 6.73
C GLU A 363 -13.40 -18.82 6.75
N ALA A 364 -13.77 -18.11 7.82
CA ALA A 364 -15.06 -17.45 7.97
C ALA A 364 -15.15 -16.12 7.22
N SER A 365 -14.02 -15.45 6.97
CA SER A 365 -13.93 -14.19 6.22
C SER A 365 -14.11 -14.35 4.71
N ARG A 366 -14.34 -15.57 4.21
CA ARG A 366 -14.70 -15.82 2.81
C ARG A 366 -16.11 -15.33 2.52
N ASN A 367 -16.29 -14.63 1.41
CA ASN A 367 -17.61 -14.31 0.88
C ASN A 367 -18.30 -15.59 0.33
N PRO A 368 -19.61 -15.53 -0.01
CA PRO A 368 -20.34 -16.67 -0.56
C PRO A 368 -19.77 -17.26 -1.86
N HIS A 369 -18.95 -16.48 -2.60
CA HIS A 369 -18.25 -16.93 -3.81
C HIS A 369 -16.92 -17.62 -3.52
N GLY A 370 -16.48 -17.68 -2.26
CA GLY A 370 -15.21 -18.28 -1.84
C GLY A 370 -14.01 -17.35 -2.01
N LEU A 371 -14.23 -16.04 -2.10
CA LEU A 371 -13.16 -15.03 -2.22
C LEU A 371 -13.01 -14.25 -0.92
N TRP A 372 -11.82 -13.68 -0.74
CA TRP A 372 -11.52 -12.72 0.31
C TRP A 372 -11.51 -11.33 -0.32
N ASP A 373 -12.50 -10.50 -0.03
CA ASP A 373 -12.73 -9.21 -0.69
C ASP A 373 -12.92 -8.03 0.28
N ASN A 374 -12.82 -8.28 1.59
CA ASN A 374 -12.90 -7.25 2.63
C ASN A 374 -11.52 -6.97 3.23
N GLU A 375 -10.71 -6.19 2.50
CA GLU A 375 -9.34 -5.83 2.86
C GLU A 375 -9.20 -4.30 2.99
N LYS A 376 -8.46 -3.83 4.00
CA LYS A 376 -8.23 -2.41 4.27
C LYS A 376 -6.86 -1.90 3.80
N TRP A 377 -5.97 -2.78 3.35
CA TRP A 377 -4.63 -2.42 2.85
C TRP A 377 -4.47 -2.50 1.33
N HIS A 378 -5.40 -3.13 0.62
CA HIS A 378 -5.34 -3.32 -0.83
C HIS A 378 -6.75 -3.41 -1.44
N VAL A 379 -7.05 -2.65 -2.50
CA VAL A 379 -8.41 -2.60 -3.09
C VAL A 379 -8.77 -3.82 -3.93
N SER A 380 -7.79 -4.57 -4.40
CA SER A 380 -8.06 -5.80 -5.16
C SER A 380 -8.30 -6.97 -4.24
N TRP A 381 -9.43 -7.66 -4.44
CA TRP A 381 -9.74 -8.96 -3.81
C TRP A 381 -8.75 -10.06 -4.19
N LEU A 382 -7.98 -9.90 -5.28
CA LEU A 382 -6.99 -10.89 -5.72
C LEU A 382 -5.79 -10.96 -4.78
N TYR A 383 -5.39 -9.84 -4.18
CA TYR A 383 -4.30 -9.76 -3.22
C TYR A 383 -4.55 -10.62 -1.97
N PRO A 384 -5.59 -10.36 -1.15
CA PRO A 384 -5.85 -11.16 0.03
C PRO A 384 -6.24 -12.60 -0.34
N THR A 385 -6.92 -12.82 -1.48
CA THR A 385 -7.27 -14.19 -1.92
C THR A 385 -6.02 -15.03 -2.20
N ALA A 386 -5.02 -14.49 -2.92
CA ALA A 386 -3.79 -15.22 -3.22
C ALA A 386 -3.03 -15.61 -1.95
N HIS A 387 -2.96 -14.68 -0.99
CA HIS A 387 -2.25 -14.90 0.27
C HIS A 387 -3.04 -15.84 1.20
N ALA A 388 -4.37 -15.74 1.26
CA ALA A 388 -5.22 -16.64 2.04
C ALA A 388 -5.10 -18.09 1.56
N VAL A 389 -5.11 -18.29 0.24
CA VAL A 389 -4.92 -19.61 -0.38
C VAL A 389 -3.58 -20.21 0.01
N ALA A 390 -2.50 -19.43 -0.05
CA ALA A 390 -1.17 -19.89 0.38
C ALA A 390 -1.15 -20.25 1.88
N ALA A 391 -1.64 -19.35 2.74
CA ALA A 391 -1.66 -19.54 4.19
C ALA A 391 -2.51 -20.76 4.62
N LEU A 392 -3.69 -20.94 4.02
CA LEU A 392 -4.60 -22.03 4.33
C LEU A 392 -4.14 -23.38 3.76
N ALA A 393 -3.36 -23.38 2.68
CA ALA A 393 -2.76 -24.60 2.13
C ALA A 393 -1.47 -25.01 2.87
N GLN A 394 -0.81 -24.08 3.55
CA GLN A 394 0.45 -24.34 4.25
C GLN A 394 0.30 -25.46 5.29
N GLY A 395 1.14 -26.49 5.17
CA GLY A 395 1.13 -27.66 6.05
C GLY A 395 -0.10 -28.58 5.92
N LYS A 396 -0.98 -28.34 4.93
CA LYS A 396 -2.22 -29.10 4.70
C LYS A 396 -2.31 -29.57 3.24
N PRO A 397 -1.70 -30.71 2.88
CA PRO A 397 -1.69 -31.24 1.50
C PRO A 397 -3.08 -31.45 0.90
N GLU A 398 -4.07 -31.75 1.74
CA GLU A 398 -5.47 -31.99 1.38
C GLU A 398 -6.32 -30.72 1.26
N TRP A 399 -5.80 -29.56 1.70
CA TRP A 399 -6.58 -28.32 1.69
C TRP A 399 -6.92 -27.91 0.25
N ARG A 400 -8.21 -27.68 -0.02
CA ARG A 400 -8.70 -27.25 -1.33
C ARG A 400 -9.99 -26.48 -1.15
N ASP A 401 -10.18 -25.43 -1.96
CA ASP A 401 -11.43 -24.69 -2.02
C ASP A 401 -11.94 -24.57 -3.46
N GLU A 402 -12.95 -25.37 -3.78
CA GLU A 402 -13.61 -25.41 -5.09
C GLU A 402 -14.31 -24.10 -5.43
N ARG A 403 -14.83 -23.38 -4.43
CA ARG A 403 -15.53 -22.12 -4.66
C ARG A 403 -14.52 -21.06 -5.06
N ALA A 404 -13.42 -20.95 -4.33
CA ALA A 404 -12.31 -20.05 -4.64
C ALA A 404 -11.73 -20.32 -6.02
N LEU A 405 -11.43 -21.58 -6.35
CA LEU A 405 -10.96 -21.97 -7.68
C LEU A 405 -11.97 -21.58 -8.76
N ALA A 406 -13.24 -21.96 -8.60
CA ALA A 406 -14.26 -21.64 -9.59
C ALA A 406 -14.47 -20.13 -9.75
N ALA A 407 -14.35 -19.34 -8.67
CA ALA A 407 -14.43 -17.89 -8.71
C ALA A 407 -13.25 -17.26 -9.45
N LEU A 408 -12.01 -17.69 -9.16
CA LEU A 408 -10.80 -17.25 -9.89
C LEU A 408 -10.90 -17.54 -11.39
N LEU A 409 -11.30 -18.76 -11.76
CA LEU A 409 -11.44 -19.15 -13.17
C LEU A 409 -12.53 -18.37 -13.89
N ARG A 410 -13.66 -18.06 -13.22
CA ARG A 410 -14.75 -17.24 -13.79
C ARG A 410 -14.41 -15.77 -13.90
N ALA A 411 -13.58 -15.26 -12.99
CA ALA A 411 -13.21 -13.85 -12.95
C ALA A 411 -12.19 -13.45 -14.03
N GLN A 412 -11.54 -14.43 -14.69
CA GLN A 412 -10.63 -14.12 -15.79
C GLN A 412 -11.38 -13.44 -16.92
N ARG A 413 -10.89 -12.28 -17.32
CA ARG A 413 -11.54 -11.45 -18.33
C ARG A 413 -11.33 -12.02 -19.74
N GLY A 414 -12.10 -11.50 -20.69
CA GLY A 414 -12.03 -11.90 -22.10
C GLY A 414 -10.68 -11.62 -22.75
N ASP A 415 -9.90 -10.66 -22.22
CA ASP A 415 -8.54 -10.37 -22.69
C ASP A 415 -7.47 -11.31 -22.11
N GLY A 416 -7.81 -12.12 -21.09
CA GLY A 416 -6.92 -13.09 -20.45
C GLY A 416 -6.33 -12.64 -19.11
N GLY A 417 -6.49 -11.37 -18.70
CA GLY A 417 -6.01 -10.91 -17.40
C GLY A 417 -7.08 -10.96 -16.30
N TRP A 418 -6.71 -10.49 -15.11
CA TRP A 418 -7.62 -10.21 -13.98
C TRP A 418 -7.49 -8.77 -13.53
N GLY A 419 -8.55 -8.25 -12.92
CA GLY A 419 -8.55 -6.96 -12.24
C GLY A 419 -9.86 -6.69 -11.51
N ALA A 420 -9.77 -5.99 -10.38
CA ALA A 420 -10.90 -5.53 -9.57
C ALA A 420 -11.55 -4.27 -10.16
N GLY A 421 -10.78 -3.47 -10.91
CA GLY A 421 -11.25 -2.30 -11.64
C GLY A 421 -11.88 -2.64 -13.00
N ARG A 422 -11.96 -1.63 -13.87
CA ARG A 422 -12.52 -1.77 -15.22
C ARG A 422 -11.59 -2.50 -16.18
N ALA A 423 -10.29 -2.50 -15.91
CA ALA A 423 -9.28 -3.14 -16.73
C ALA A 423 -8.53 -4.22 -15.95
N SER A 424 -7.94 -5.17 -16.67
CA SER A 424 -6.94 -6.06 -16.09
C SER A 424 -5.66 -5.32 -15.75
N THR A 425 -5.01 -5.72 -14.67
CA THR A 425 -3.69 -5.22 -14.30
C THR A 425 -2.70 -6.36 -14.18
N PHE A 426 -1.42 -6.03 -14.30
CA PHE A 426 -0.34 -7.00 -14.31
C PHE A 426 -0.10 -7.56 -12.89
N GLU A 427 -0.19 -6.70 -11.87
CA GLU A 427 -0.18 -7.06 -10.45
C GLU A 427 -1.29 -8.06 -10.09
N GLU A 428 -2.53 -7.75 -10.43
CA GLU A 428 -3.69 -8.58 -10.09
C GLU A 428 -3.69 -9.91 -10.84
N THR A 429 -3.21 -9.91 -12.09
CA THR A 429 -2.99 -11.13 -12.86
C THR A 429 -1.90 -12.00 -12.21
N ALA A 430 -0.82 -11.41 -11.67
CA ALA A 430 0.19 -12.16 -10.93
C ALA A 430 -0.38 -12.80 -9.66
N TYR A 431 -1.18 -12.08 -8.87
CA TYR A 431 -1.84 -12.64 -7.69
C TYR A 431 -2.78 -13.79 -8.04
N ALA A 432 -3.55 -13.68 -9.13
CA ALA A 432 -4.37 -14.79 -9.63
C ALA A 432 -3.52 -16.04 -9.93
N LEU A 433 -2.35 -15.86 -10.57
CA LEU A 433 -1.44 -16.96 -10.91
C LEU A 433 -0.83 -17.62 -9.66
N PHE A 434 -0.48 -16.84 -8.63
CA PHE A 434 0.00 -17.39 -7.35
C PHE A 434 -1.06 -18.28 -6.69
N ALA A 435 -2.32 -17.82 -6.63
CA ALA A 435 -3.42 -18.60 -6.10
C ALA A 435 -3.66 -19.90 -6.90
N LEU A 436 -3.69 -19.78 -8.23
CA LEU A 436 -3.90 -20.91 -9.13
C LEU A 436 -2.81 -21.97 -9.01
N ARG A 437 -1.57 -21.58 -8.71
CA ARG A 437 -0.45 -22.53 -8.57
C ARG A 437 -0.68 -23.46 -7.38
N VAL A 438 -1.00 -22.87 -6.23
CA VAL A 438 -1.29 -23.63 -5.01
C VAL A 438 -2.46 -24.59 -5.25
N MET A 439 -3.47 -24.15 -5.98
CA MET A 439 -4.63 -24.98 -6.33
C MET A 439 -4.29 -26.09 -7.34
N ASP A 440 -3.50 -25.81 -8.39
CA ASP A 440 -3.11 -26.77 -9.43
C ASP A 440 -2.34 -27.97 -8.88
N GLU A 441 -1.39 -27.71 -7.96
CA GLU A 441 -0.62 -28.74 -7.26
C GLU A 441 -1.51 -29.78 -6.57
N ARG A 442 -2.72 -29.38 -6.18
CA ARG A 442 -3.71 -30.18 -5.42
C ARG A 442 -4.90 -30.64 -6.26
N GLU A 443 -4.85 -30.39 -7.56
CA GLU A 443 -5.96 -30.61 -8.49
C GLU A 443 -5.83 -31.93 -9.26
N LYS A 444 -6.97 -32.53 -9.65
CA LYS A 444 -6.98 -33.71 -10.54
C LYS A 444 -6.75 -33.29 -12.00
N THR A 445 -6.34 -34.23 -12.85
CA THR A 445 -6.01 -33.97 -14.27
C THR A 445 -7.03 -33.13 -15.05
N PRO A 446 -8.37 -33.33 -14.92
CA PRO A 446 -9.34 -32.47 -15.60
C PRO A 446 -9.28 -31.00 -15.14
N GLY A 447 -9.15 -30.76 -13.83
CA GLY A 447 -9.03 -29.41 -13.27
C GLY A 447 -7.69 -28.76 -13.64
N ARG A 448 -6.58 -29.50 -13.58
CA ARG A 448 -5.26 -29.02 -14.04
C ARG A 448 -5.27 -28.54 -15.49
N ARG A 449 -5.95 -29.28 -16.39
CA ARG A 449 -6.11 -28.84 -17.79
C ARG A 449 -6.86 -27.52 -17.92
N ARG A 450 -7.90 -27.32 -17.10
CA ARG A 450 -8.67 -26.06 -17.09
C ARG A 450 -7.83 -24.90 -16.56
N ILE A 451 -7.06 -25.13 -15.49
CA ILE A 451 -6.14 -24.14 -14.95
C ILE A 451 -5.08 -23.78 -16.01
N ALA A 452 -4.46 -24.77 -16.65
CA ALA A 452 -3.45 -24.54 -17.68
C ALA A 452 -3.97 -23.70 -18.86
N GLN A 453 -5.21 -23.90 -19.30
CA GLN A 453 -5.85 -23.07 -20.35
C GLN A 453 -6.02 -21.61 -19.92
N VAL A 454 -6.43 -21.41 -18.67
CA VAL A 454 -6.56 -20.08 -18.06
C VAL A 454 -5.20 -19.41 -17.93
N VAL A 455 -4.16 -20.13 -17.51
CA VAL A 455 -2.79 -19.62 -17.42
C VAL A 455 -2.22 -19.29 -18.80
N ALA A 456 -2.48 -20.09 -19.84
CA ALA A 456 -2.03 -19.79 -21.20
C ALA A 456 -2.57 -18.44 -21.71
N ARG A 457 -3.86 -18.17 -21.47
CA ARG A 457 -4.46 -16.85 -21.80
C ARG A 457 -3.85 -15.71 -20.99
N ALA A 458 -3.55 -15.95 -19.71
CA ALA A 458 -2.87 -14.97 -18.87
C ALA A 458 -1.47 -14.68 -19.41
N LEU A 459 -0.72 -15.71 -19.80
CA LEU A 459 0.60 -15.59 -20.39
C LEU A 459 0.56 -14.77 -21.69
N GLU A 460 -0.36 -15.07 -22.60
CA GLU A 460 -0.56 -14.30 -23.84
C GLU A 460 -0.82 -12.82 -23.53
N TRP A 461 -1.71 -12.55 -22.57
CA TRP A 461 -2.04 -11.18 -22.14
C TRP A 461 -0.83 -10.45 -21.54
N MET A 462 -0.06 -11.12 -20.68
CA MET A 462 1.13 -10.57 -20.01
C MET A 462 2.25 -10.33 -21.02
N LEU A 463 2.51 -11.27 -21.94
CA LEU A 463 3.54 -11.12 -22.99
C LEU A 463 3.25 -9.93 -23.91
N ALA A 464 1.98 -9.72 -24.26
CA ALA A 464 1.57 -8.58 -25.10
C ALA A 464 1.76 -7.21 -24.43
N ARG A 465 1.92 -7.17 -23.10
CA ARG A 465 2.01 -5.94 -22.29
C ARG A 465 3.31 -5.81 -21.50
N HIS A 466 4.16 -6.83 -21.54
CA HIS A 466 5.42 -6.83 -20.81
C HIS A 466 6.35 -5.77 -21.40
N ALA A 467 6.78 -4.85 -20.55
CA ALA A 467 7.83 -3.89 -20.84
C ALA A 467 8.96 -4.10 -19.82
N ALA A 468 10.17 -4.43 -20.29
CA ALA A 468 11.34 -4.60 -19.43
C ALA A 468 11.68 -3.29 -18.73
N HIS A 469 12.04 -3.37 -17.44
CA HIS A 469 12.41 -2.24 -16.59
C HIS A 469 11.34 -1.15 -16.41
N ALA A 470 10.12 -1.35 -16.90
CA ALA A 470 9.02 -0.42 -16.68
C ALA A 470 8.50 -0.58 -15.26
N LEU A 471 8.45 0.52 -14.51
CA LEU A 471 7.83 0.53 -13.19
C LEU A 471 6.31 0.61 -13.31
N PRO A 472 5.59 -0.15 -12.46
CA PRO A 472 4.14 -0.12 -12.42
C PRO A 472 3.65 1.24 -11.94
N LYS A 473 2.46 1.62 -12.42
CA LYS A 473 1.84 2.92 -12.13
C LYS A 473 0.44 2.81 -11.55
N THR A 474 -0.17 1.64 -11.59
CA THR A 474 -1.54 1.46 -11.10
C THR A 474 -1.53 1.42 -9.58
N PRO A 475 -2.20 2.37 -8.90
CA PRO A 475 -2.22 2.39 -7.45
C PRO A 475 -3.36 1.50 -6.94
N LEU A 476 -3.03 0.39 -6.29
CA LEU A 476 -3.99 -0.55 -5.68
C LEU A 476 -3.82 -0.69 -4.16
N TRP A 477 -2.74 -0.14 -3.61
CA TRP A 477 -2.45 -0.20 -2.19
C TRP A 477 -3.13 0.96 -1.46
N ILE A 478 -3.73 0.69 -0.32
CA ILE A 478 -4.52 1.67 0.42
C ILE A 478 -3.60 2.44 1.38
N GLY A 479 -3.50 3.75 1.16
CA GLY A 479 -2.93 4.73 2.06
C GLY A 479 -3.93 5.81 2.42
N LYS A 480 -3.48 7.06 2.59
CA LYS A 480 -4.37 8.25 2.64
C LYS A 480 -5.15 8.44 1.33
N GLU A 481 -4.54 7.99 0.25
CA GLU A 481 -5.12 7.73 -1.06
C GLU A 481 -4.53 6.39 -1.57
N LEU A 482 -4.96 5.94 -2.74
CA LEU A 482 -4.32 4.77 -3.36
C LEU A 482 -2.90 5.10 -3.80
N TYR A 483 -1.97 4.18 -3.55
CA TYR A 483 -0.57 4.31 -3.95
C TYR A 483 -0.04 3.01 -4.58
N CYS A 484 1.18 3.09 -5.11
CA CYS A 484 1.88 1.96 -5.72
C CYS A 484 3.29 1.84 -5.13
N PRO A 485 3.60 0.81 -4.32
CA PRO A 485 4.96 0.46 -3.94
C PRO A 485 5.65 -0.19 -5.16
N THR A 486 6.13 0.65 -6.07
CA THR A 486 6.51 0.28 -7.43
C THR A 486 7.44 -0.92 -7.55
N ARG A 487 8.41 -1.07 -6.64
CA ARG A 487 9.35 -2.21 -6.65
C ARG A 487 8.67 -3.50 -6.19
N VAL A 488 7.86 -3.46 -5.13
CA VAL A 488 7.05 -4.61 -4.66
C VAL A 488 6.16 -5.11 -5.78
N VAL A 489 5.40 -4.19 -6.39
CA VAL A 489 4.47 -4.54 -7.48
C VAL A 489 5.24 -5.11 -8.66
N ARG A 490 6.39 -4.51 -9.03
CA ARG A 490 7.19 -5.02 -10.15
C ARG A 490 7.75 -6.42 -9.90
N VAL A 491 8.16 -6.72 -8.66
CA VAL A 491 8.58 -8.08 -8.28
C VAL A 491 7.42 -9.06 -8.45
N ALA A 492 6.19 -8.69 -8.04
CA ALA A 492 5.01 -9.53 -8.25
C ALA A 492 4.70 -9.75 -9.73
N GLU A 493 4.72 -8.72 -10.56
CA GLU A 493 4.51 -8.80 -12.00
C GLU A 493 5.48 -9.78 -12.68
N LEU A 494 6.77 -9.63 -12.39
CA LEU A 494 7.84 -10.46 -12.96
C LEU A 494 7.77 -11.91 -12.46
N ALA A 495 7.48 -12.09 -11.17
CA ALA A 495 7.32 -13.41 -10.56
C ALA A 495 6.09 -14.15 -11.12
N GLY A 496 4.97 -13.44 -11.34
CA GLY A 496 3.78 -13.97 -12.01
C GLY A 496 4.06 -14.34 -13.47
N LEU A 497 4.75 -13.48 -14.23
CA LEU A 497 5.13 -13.77 -15.61
C LEU A 497 6.06 -14.98 -15.70
N TRP A 498 7.05 -15.08 -14.80
CA TRP A 498 7.92 -16.24 -14.69
C TRP A 498 7.13 -17.53 -14.47
N LEU A 499 6.21 -17.49 -13.51
CA LEU A 499 5.37 -18.63 -13.16
C LEU A 499 4.50 -19.07 -14.35
N ALA A 500 3.87 -18.14 -15.06
CA ALA A 500 3.07 -18.44 -16.25
C ALA A 500 3.91 -19.02 -17.39
N LEU A 501 5.12 -18.49 -17.63
CA LEU A 501 6.06 -19.00 -18.65
C LEU A 501 6.50 -20.44 -18.39
N ARG A 502 6.59 -20.83 -17.13
CA ARG A 502 7.06 -22.15 -16.69
C ARG A 502 5.91 -23.09 -16.32
N TRP A 503 4.67 -22.71 -16.57
CA TRP A 503 3.52 -23.51 -16.18
C TRP A 503 3.53 -24.89 -16.85
N GLY A 504 3.53 -25.96 -16.03
CA GLY A 504 3.60 -27.34 -16.52
C GLY A 504 4.99 -27.83 -16.96
N GLY A 505 6.04 -27.01 -16.81
CA GLY A 505 7.44 -27.46 -16.93
C GLY A 505 7.95 -28.11 -15.63
N PRO A 506 9.05 -28.90 -15.67
CA PRO A 506 9.70 -29.36 -14.45
C PRO A 506 10.17 -28.16 -13.62
N SER A 507 9.84 -28.18 -12.33
CA SER A 507 10.17 -27.17 -11.31
C SER A 507 11.65 -27.01 -11.07
#